data_AF-A0A955AXG0-F1
#
_entry.id   AF-A0A955AXG0-F1
#
_cell.length_a   1.000
_cell.length_b   1.000
_cell.length_c   1.000
_cell.angle_alpha   90.00
_cell.angle_beta   90.00
_cell.angle_gamma   90.00
#
_symmetry.space_group_name_H-M   'P 1'
#
loop_
_entity.id
_entity.type
_entity.pdbx_description
1 polymer ?
#
loop_
_entity_poly.entity_id
_entity_poly.type
_entity_poly.pdbx_seq_one_letter_code
_entity_poly.pdbx_strand_id
1 'polypeptide(L)'
;DHHESHAASAFFPSPFEEAAILTLDGVGEWATTVLGEGRGNRITLREEIRFPHSLGLLYSAFTYYTGFRVNSGEYKVMGLAPYGEPAYRDLILRHVLDLKEDGSFHMDMSYFNYCQGLTMTSAKFHRLFGGPPRRPESPVTQREMDLAASVQAVTEEIMLRMSRYAHRQTGLNRLVLAGGVALNCVGNGRVLREGPFDDIWIQPAAGDAGGALGTALFIWHQLLDHPRSQPSHGEQRDWQRGSLLGPSFTDPQIEQVLEQSGAVYTTAASDVELCEEVARLLADEKVVGWFQGRMEFGPRALGSRSILGDPRSPKMQSVMNLKIKFRESFRPFAPMVMRESASEYFEMRPDVESPYMLLVAPVHPNQRHMMGEDHARAFGIDKLNFCRSTIPAVTHVDYSARVQTVDADRNPLMHRLIAAFLERTGCPVLVNTSFNVRGEPIVCTPEEAYHGFLMTEMDVLVLGRHILLKENQSQRADAEDKQRHLAQFQLD
;
A
#
# COMPACT_ATOMS: atom_id res chain seq x y z
N ASP A 1 10.37 20.77 -12.81
CA ASP A 1 8.91 20.62 -12.80
C ASP A 1 8.52 19.45 -11.90
N HIS A 2 7.33 19.45 -11.29
CA HIS A 2 6.84 18.42 -10.37
C HIS A 2 6.76 17.04 -11.03
N HIS A 3 6.24 16.97 -12.25
CA HIS A 3 6.09 15.70 -12.96
C HIS A 3 7.43 15.19 -13.52
N GLU A 4 8.38 16.08 -13.83
CA GLU A 4 9.77 15.67 -14.07
C GLU A 4 10.38 14.99 -12.86
N SER A 5 10.10 15.49 -11.65
CA SER A 5 10.58 14.86 -10.42
C SER A 5 9.95 13.48 -10.22
N HIS A 6 8.65 13.32 -10.47
CA HIS A 6 7.98 12.02 -10.42
C HIS A 6 8.59 11.04 -11.43
N ALA A 7 8.74 11.47 -12.68
CA ALA A 7 9.33 10.68 -13.76
C ALA A 7 10.76 10.25 -13.44
N ALA A 8 11.59 11.16 -12.93
CA ALA A 8 12.97 10.87 -12.52
C ALA A 8 13.02 9.92 -11.32
N SER A 9 12.12 10.08 -10.34
CA SER A 9 12.00 9.19 -9.20
C SER A 9 11.57 7.78 -9.63
N ALA A 10 10.84 7.67 -10.75
CA ALA A 10 10.39 6.39 -11.27
C ALA A 10 11.48 5.69 -12.09
N PHE A 11 11.98 6.37 -13.12
CA PHE A 11 12.84 5.78 -14.13
C PHE A 11 14.26 5.47 -13.62
N PHE A 12 14.93 6.44 -13.00
CA PHE A 12 16.34 6.28 -12.66
C PHE A 12 16.63 5.16 -11.65
N PRO A 13 15.82 4.94 -10.59
CA PRO A 13 16.04 3.83 -9.68
C PRO A 13 15.43 2.51 -10.18
N SER A 14 14.63 2.51 -11.26
CA SER A 14 14.07 1.28 -11.83
C SER A 14 15.17 0.35 -12.39
N PRO A 15 14.92 -0.97 -12.48
CA PRO A 15 15.88 -1.92 -13.03
C PRO A 15 16.01 -1.82 -14.56
N PHE A 16 15.20 -0.99 -15.22
CA PHE A 16 15.09 -0.97 -16.69
C PHE A 16 16.09 -0.01 -17.31
N GLU A 17 16.77 -0.43 -18.39
CA GLU A 17 17.63 0.45 -19.19
C GLU A 17 16.82 1.49 -19.97
N GLU A 18 15.64 1.07 -20.44
CA GLU A 18 14.65 1.90 -21.10
C GLU A 18 13.24 1.50 -20.66
N ALA A 19 12.37 2.49 -20.52
CA ALA A 19 10.98 2.27 -20.15
C ALA A 19 10.09 3.43 -20.61
N ALA A 20 8.84 3.11 -20.94
CA ALA A 20 7.78 4.11 -20.98
C ALA A 20 7.59 4.67 -19.56
N ILE A 21 7.28 5.96 -19.47
CA ILE A 21 7.04 6.65 -18.20
C ILE A 21 5.59 7.13 -18.19
N LEU A 22 4.86 6.80 -17.13
CA LEU A 22 3.54 7.36 -16.86
C LEU A 22 3.50 7.90 -15.43
N THR A 23 3.27 9.20 -15.28
CA THR A 23 3.04 9.83 -13.97
C THR A 23 1.58 10.25 -13.86
N LEU A 24 0.93 9.92 -12.75
CA LEU A 24 -0.51 10.13 -12.52
C LEU A 24 -0.71 10.72 -11.12
N ASP A 25 -1.10 11.98 -11.01
CA ASP A 25 -1.15 12.68 -9.74
C ASP A 25 -2.41 13.53 -9.55
N GLY A 26 -2.56 14.11 -8.35
CA GLY A 26 -3.57 15.12 -8.06
C GLY A 26 -3.37 16.36 -8.91
N VAL A 27 -2.33 17.15 -8.60
CA VAL A 27 -1.93 18.37 -9.33
C VAL A 27 -0.42 18.59 -9.12
N GLY A 28 0.33 18.85 -10.19
CA GLY A 28 1.69 19.43 -10.12
C GLY A 28 1.65 20.96 -10.19
N GLU A 29 2.49 21.59 -11.01
CA GLU A 29 2.36 23.02 -11.32
C GLU A 29 1.12 23.29 -12.19
N TRP A 30 0.96 22.47 -13.24
CA TRP A 30 -0.20 22.49 -14.14
C TRP A 30 -0.58 21.10 -14.65
N ALA A 31 0.41 20.24 -14.90
CA ALA A 31 0.17 18.86 -15.27
C ALA A 31 -0.47 18.07 -14.12
N THR A 32 -1.22 17.05 -14.49
CA THR A 32 -1.86 16.08 -13.58
C THR A 32 -1.55 14.65 -14.04
N THR A 33 -1.21 14.50 -15.31
CA THR A 33 -0.73 13.25 -15.91
C THR A 33 0.32 13.59 -16.94
N VAL A 34 1.42 12.85 -16.96
CA VAL A 34 2.46 12.99 -18.00
C VAL A 34 2.88 11.64 -18.53
N LEU A 35 3.03 11.56 -19.85
CA LEU A 35 3.58 10.44 -20.59
C LEU A 35 4.95 10.82 -21.16
N GLY A 36 5.91 9.92 -21.03
CA GLY A 36 7.24 10.08 -21.60
C GLY A 36 7.95 8.75 -21.77
N GLU A 37 9.26 8.82 -21.96
CA GLU A 37 10.15 7.68 -21.97
C GLU A 37 11.46 8.02 -21.28
N GLY A 38 12.13 6.99 -20.74
CA GLY A 38 13.48 7.07 -20.23
C GLY A 38 14.39 6.12 -20.99
N ARG A 39 15.61 6.56 -21.30
CA ARG A 39 16.68 5.74 -21.90
C ARG A 39 18.02 6.13 -21.29
N GLY A 40 18.72 5.16 -20.71
CA GLY A 40 20.02 5.41 -20.09
C GLY A 40 19.94 6.41 -18.92
N ASN A 41 20.57 7.58 -19.08
CA ASN A 41 20.55 8.68 -18.10
C ASN A 41 19.64 9.85 -18.51
N ARG A 42 18.73 9.65 -19.48
CA ARG A 42 17.81 10.68 -19.98
C ARG A 42 16.37 10.27 -19.79
N ILE A 43 15.53 11.24 -19.45
CA ILE A 43 14.07 11.17 -19.57
C ILE A 43 13.58 12.21 -20.57
N THR A 44 12.52 11.92 -21.30
CA THR A 44 11.88 12.85 -22.24
C THR A 44 10.37 12.73 -22.08
N LEU A 45 9.76 13.81 -21.60
CA LEU A 45 8.31 13.94 -21.42
C LEU A 45 7.71 14.51 -22.70
N ARG A 46 6.58 13.96 -23.14
CA ARG A 46 6.03 14.22 -24.48
C ARG A 46 4.63 14.81 -24.43
N GLU A 47 3.79 14.25 -23.58
CA GLU A 47 2.36 14.54 -23.55
C GLU A 47 1.89 14.69 -22.10
N GLU A 48 0.90 15.54 -21.89
CA GLU A 48 0.35 15.80 -20.57
C GLU A 48 -1.16 16.05 -20.60
N ILE A 49 -1.81 15.74 -19.49
CA ILE A 49 -3.13 16.26 -19.14
C ILE A 49 -2.90 17.34 -18.09
N ARG A 50 -3.61 18.46 -18.22
CA ARG A 50 -3.50 19.59 -17.30
C ARG A 50 -4.71 19.72 -16.39
N PHE A 51 -4.47 20.35 -15.25
CA PHE A 51 -5.51 20.87 -14.38
C PHE A 51 -6.53 21.71 -15.18
N PRO A 52 -7.84 21.55 -14.94
CA PRO A 52 -8.45 20.87 -13.79
C PRO A 52 -8.76 19.38 -13.99
N HIS A 53 -8.34 18.77 -15.09
CA HIS A 53 -8.65 17.37 -15.37
C HIS A 53 -7.60 16.47 -14.71
N SER A 54 -7.99 15.74 -13.67
CA SER A 54 -7.08 14.91 -12.88
C SER A 54 -7.75 13.64 -12.43
N LEU A 55 -7.07 12.51 -12.65
CA LEU A 55 -7.50 11.21 -12.16
C LEU A 55 -7.41 11.16 -10.63
N GLY A 56 -6.38 11.79 -10.06
CA GLY A 56 -6.24 11.94 -8.61
C GLY A 56 -7.42 12.73 -8.02
N LEU A 57 -7.77 13.88 -8.60
CA LEU A 57 -8.88 14.69 -8.10
C LEU A 57 -10.25 14.06 -8.33
N LEU A 58 -10.43 13.29 -9.41
CA LEU A 58 -11.62 12.45 -9.60
C LEU A 58 -11.76 11.47 -8.44
N TYR A 59 -10.70 10.72 -8.14
CA TYR A 59 -10.70 9.73 -7.06
C TYR A 59 -10.90 10.38 -5.69
N SER A 60 -10.26 11.53 -5.43
CA SER A 60 -10.46 12.32 -4.20
C SER A 60 -11.87 12.89 -4.10
N ALA A 61 -12.55 13.22 -5.20
CA ALA A 61 -13.95 13.65 -5.17
C ALA A 61 -14.88 12.53 -4.70
N PHE A 62 -14.66 11.28 -5.15
CA PHE A 62 -15.40 10.13 -4.62
C PHE A 62 -15.00 9.80 -3.18
N THR A 63 -13.73 9.95 -2.81
CA THR A 63 -13.25 9.83 -1.42
C THR A 63 -14.01 10.77 -0.49
N TYR A 64 -14.06 12.06 -0.84
CA TYR A 64 -14.87 13.06 -0.15
C TYR A 64 -16.35 12.70 -0.13
N TYR A 65 -16.90 12.21 -1.24
CA TYR A 65 -18.33 11.94 -1.36
C TYR A 65 -18.78 10.73 -0.55
N THR A 66 -17.91 9.73 -0.41
CA THR A 66 -18.07 8.61 0.54
C THR A 66 -17.77 9.02 1.98
N GLY A 67 -17.45 10.30 2.21
CA GLY A 67 -17.23 10.92 3.52
C GLY A 67 -15.97 10.42 4.22
N PHE A 68 -14.93 10.11 3.44
CA PHE A 68 -13.56 9.96 3.92
C PHE A 68 -12.77 11.24 3.66
N ARG A 69 -11.71 11.44 4.43
CA ARG A 69 -10.83 12.60 4.30
C ARG A 69 -9.98 12.53 3.02
N VAL A 70 -9.92 13.64 2.28
CA VAL A 70 -9.09 13.76 1.07
C VAL A 70 -7.61 13.82 1.45
N ASN A 71 -6.75 13.25 0.60
CA ASN A 71 -5.30 13.09 0.78
C ASN A 71 -4.89 12.09 1.88
N SER A 72 -5.86 11.38 2.47
CA SER A 72 -5.62 10.34 3.47
C SER A 72 -6.61 9.18 3.43
N GLY A 73 -7.73 9.32 2.72
CA GLY A 73 -8.84 8.36 2.69
C GLY A 73 -8.95 7.57 1.38
N GLU A 74 -8.15 7.89 0.37
CA GLU A 74 -8.22 7.27 -0.96
C GLU A 74 -8.02 5.74 -0.88
N TYR A 75 -7.10 5.27 -0.02
CA TYR A 75 -6.93 3.84 0.19
C TYR A 75 -8.14 3.18 0.88
N LYS A 76 -8.99 3.93 1.59
CA LYS A 76 -10.22 3.41 2.20
C LYS A 76 -11.25 3.13 1.12
N VAL A 77 -11.40 4.04 0.15
CA VAL A 77 -12.23 3.80 -1.04
C VAL A 77 -11.72 2.57 -1.79
N MET A 78 -10.40 2.45 -1.98
CA MET A 78 -9.82 1.29 -2.66
C MET A 78 -10.09 -0.02 -1.90
N GLY A 79 -9.99 0.01 -0.57
CA GLY A 79 -10.29 -1.15 0.28
C GLY A 79 -11.79 -1.48 0.39
N LEU A 80 -12.65 -0.48 0.16
CA LEU A 80 -14.11 -0.61 0.19
C LEU A 80 -14.69 -1.13 -1.13
N ALA A 81 -14.01 -0.88 -2.25
CA ALA A 81 -14.47 -1.25 -3.59
C ALA A 81 -14.92 -2.72 -3.73
N PRO A 82 -14.23 -3.74 -3.17
CA PRO A 82 -14.66 -5.14 -3.33
C PRO A 82 -15.97 -5.52 -2.62
N TYR A 83 -16.53 -4.62 -1.79
CA TYR A 83 -17.82 -4.85 -1.12
C TYR A 83 -19.01 -4.35 -1.95
N GLY A 84 -18.76 -3.61 -3.03
CA GLY A 84 -19.78 -3.05 -3.91
C GLY A 84 -19.76 -3.64 -5.31
N GLU A 85 -20.75 -3.25 -6.09
CA GLU A 85 -20.82 -3.49 -7.53
C GLU A 85 -20.55 -2.17 -8.26
N PRO A 86 -19.93 -2.19 -9.47
CA PRO A 86 -19.64 -0.98 -10.24
C PRO A 86 -20.91 -0.35 -10.88
N ALA A 87 -22.02 -0.25 -10.13
CA ALA A 87 -23.35 0.17 -10.57
C ALA A 87 -23.40 1.59 -11.14
N TYR A 88 -22.46 2.45 -10.77
CA TYR A 88 -22.37 3.84 -11.24
C TYR A 88 -21.29 4.06 -12.30
N ARG A 89 -20.54 3.03 -12.71
CA ARG A 89 -19.45 3.15 -13.69
C ARG A 89 -19.91 3.84 -14.98
N ASP A 90 -21.00 3.35 -15.56
CA ASP A 90 -21.51 3.89 -16.84
C ASP A 90 -22.12 5.29 -16.67
N LEU A 91 -22.52 5.66 -15.46
CA LEU A 91 -22.99 7.01 -15.16
C LEU A 91 -21.80 7.99 -15.13
N ILE A 92 -20.68 7.58 -14.52
CA ILE A 92 -19.42 8.34 -14.49
C ILE A 92 -18.93 8.58 -15.92
N LEU A 93 -18.82 7.52 -16.73
CA LEU A 93 -18.31 7.56 -18.10
C LEU A 93 -19.22 8.31 -19.10
N ARG A 94 -20.50 8.47 -18.79
CA ARG A 94 -21.45 9.21 -19.66
C ARG A 94 -21.60 10.67 -19.29
N HIS A 95 -21.46 11.02 -18.02
CA HIS A 95 -21.83 12.35 -17.54
C HIS A 95 -20.70 13.12 -16.87
N VAL A 96 -19.83 12.44 -16.13
CA VAL A 96 -18.81 13.10 -15.30
C VAL A 96 -17.51 13.28 -16.07
N LEU A 97 -17.17 12.30 -16.91
CA LEU A 97 -15.89 12.22 -17.59
C LEU A 97 -16.07 11.73 -19.03
N ASP A 98 -15.43 12.40 -19.98
CA ASP A 98 -15.33 12.02 -21.39
C ASP A 98 -14.00 11.30 -21.62
N LEU A 99 -14.01 9.96 -21.52
CA LEU A 99 -12.83 9.10 -21.67
C LEU A 99 -12.60 8.72 -23.14
N LYS A 100 -11.40 9.01 -23.65
CA LYS A 100 -10.97 8.63 -25.00
C LYS A 100 -10.29 7.26 -25.01
N GLU A 101 -10.05 6.74 -26.22
CA GLU A 101 -9.43 5.42 -26.43
C GLU A 101 -7.95 5.37 -26.00
N ASP A 102 -7.24 6.49 -26.15
CA ASP A 102 -5.86 6.67 -25.66
C ASP A 102 -5.76 6.83 -24.14
N GLY A 103 -6.89 6.91 -23.44
CA GLY A 103 -6.95 7.13 -22.00
C GLY A 103 -6.90 8.60 -21.60
N SER A 104 -6.75 9.53 -22.55
CA SER A 104 -6.96 10.95 -22.28
C SER A 104 -8.42 11.21 -21.92
N PHE A 105 -8.66 12.22 -21.10
CA PHE A 105 -10.01 12.54 -20.66
C PHE A 105 -10.19 14.02 -20.35
N HIS A 106 -11.43 14.48 -20.47
CA HIS A 106 -11.90 15.73 -19.89
C HIS A 106 -13.00 15.44 -18.89
N MET A 107 -13.04 16.22 -17.82
CA MET A 107 -14.08 16.14 -16.81
C MET A 107 -15.07 17.29 -16.98
N ASP A 108 -16.36 17.02 -16.83
CA ASP A 108 -17.37 18.08 -16.75
C ASP A 108 -17.24 18.77 -15.38
N MET A 109 -16.58 19.93 -15.38
CA MET A 109 -16.25 20.68 -14.17
C MET A 109 -17.47 21.18 -13.41
N SER A 110 -18.67 21.19 -14.01
CA SER A 110 -19.91 21.56 -13.30
C SER A 110 -20.33 20.55 -12.22
N TYR A 111 -19.72 19.35 -12.20
CA TYR A 111 -19.88 18.36 -11.15
C TYR A 111 -18.94 18.58 -9.95
N PHE A 112 -17.98 19.49 -10.04
CA PHE A 112 -16.93 19.66 -9.05
C PHE A 112 -16.88 21.08 -8.50
N ASN A 113 -16.42 21.22 -7.27
CA ASN A 113 -16.30 22.50 -6.59
C ASN A 113 -14.85 22.87 -6.24
N TYR A 114 -13.88 21.94 -6.34
CA TYR A 114 -12.51 22.16 -5.86
C TYR A 114 -11.74 23.26 -6.61
N CYS A 115 -12.23 23.73 -7.76
CA CYS A 115 -11.65 24.89 -8.45
C CYS A 115 -12.13 26.23 -7.89
N GLN A 116 -13.26 26.27 -7.17
CA GLN A 116 -13.98 27.52 -6.84
C GLN A 116 -14.56 27.55 -5.42
N GLY A 117 -14.40 26.49 -4.63
CA GLY A 117 -15.01 26.37 -3.31
C GLY A 117 -14.23 25.43 -2.38
N LEU A 118 -14.77 25.25 -1.18
CA LEU A 118 -14.14 24.47 -0.09
C LEU A 118 -14.56 23.00 -0.05
N THR A 119 -15.27 22.52 -1.08
CA THR A 119 -15.77 21.14 -1.17
C THR A 119 -15.34 20.51 -2.50
N MET A 120 -15.29 19.17 -2.56
CA MET A 120 -14.89 18.49 -3.80
C MET A 120 -16.01 18.42 -4.85
N THR A 121 -17.26 18.17 -4.40
CA THR A 121 -18.40 17.83 -5.27
C THR A 121 -19.49 18.90 -5.25
N SER A 122 -20.11 19.17 -6.40
CA SER A 122 -21.20 20.14 -6.55
C SER A 122 -22.61 19.55 -6.30
N ALA A 123 -23.63 20.40 -6.23
CA ALA A 123 -25.03 19.95 -6.18
C ALA A 123 -25.45 19.13 -7.42
N LYS A 124 -24.79 19.31 -8.57
CA LYS A 124 -25.03 18.50 -9.78
C LYS A 124 -24.55 17.07 -9.57
N PHE A 125 -23.40 16.89 -8.91
CA PHE A 125 -22.88 15.59 -8.48
C PHE A 125 -23.85 14.91 -7.52
N HIS A 126 -24.37 15.67 -6.55
CA HIS A 126 -25.30 15.14 -5.55
C HIS A 126 -26.58 14.60 -6.19
N ARG A 127 -27.16 15.34 -7.15
CA ARG A 127 -28.31 14.87 -7.92
C ARG A 127 -28.01 13.63 -8.74
N LEU A 128 -26.84 13.57 -9.38
CA LEU A 128 -26.44 12.44 -10.23
C LEU A 128 -26.34 11.14 -9.43
N PHE A 129 -25.76 11.18 -8.24
CA PHE A 129 -25.57 10.00 -7.38
C PHE A 129 -26.62 9.89 -6.25
N GLY A 130 -27.76 10.57 -6.40
CA GLY A 130 -28.96 10.34 -5.58
C GLY A 130 -28.89 10.82 -4.13
N GLY A 131 -28.10 11.84 -3.80
CA GLY A 131 -28.09 12.40 -2.43
C GLY A 131 -26.87 13.27 -2.08
N PRO A 132 -26.77 13.78 -0.84
CA PRO A 132 -25.57 14.48 -0.38
C PRO A 132 -24.39 13.50 -0.17
N PRO A 133 -23.18 14.04 0.07
CA PRO A 133 -22.05 13.25 0.57
C PRO A 133 -22.40 12.54 1.87
N ARG A 134 -21.81 11.36 2.10
CA ARG A 134 -21.91 10.66 3.39
C ARG A 134 -21.29 11.53 4.48
N ARG A 135 -21.91 11.58 5.66
CA ARG A 135 -21.32 12.26 6.82
C ARG A 135 -20.14 11.45 7.36
N PRO A 136 -19.01 12.08 7.71
CA PRO A 136 -17.90 11.35 8.29
C PRO A 136 -18.28 10.56 9.56
N GLU A 137 -17.57 9.47 9.81
CA GLU A 137 -17.88 8.45 10.84
C GLU A 137 -19.32 7.85 10.84
N SER A 138 -20.22 8.20 9.91
CA SER A 138 -21.52 7.52 9.79
C SER A 138 -21.38 6.13 9.17
N PRO A 139 -22.33 5.20 9.41
CA PRO A 139 -22.30 3.87 8.79
C PRO A 139 -22.15 3.93 7.27
N VAL A 140 -21.34 3.04 6.72
CA VAL A 140 -21.15 2.87 5.27
C VAL A 140 -22.28 2.02 4.72
N THR A 141 -22.96 2.47 3.67
CA THR A 141 -24.08 1.73 3.06
C THR A 141 -23.67 1.11 1.72
N GLN A 142 -24.56 0.31 1.11
CA GLN A 142 -24.34 -0.26 -0.22
C GLN A 142 -24.05 0.83 -1.26
N ARG A 143 -24.67 2.01 -1.13
CA ARG A 143 -24.43 3.14 -2.03
C ARG A 143 -22.96 3.55 -2.04
N GLU A 144 -22.34 3.68 -0.87
CA GLU A 144 -20.92 4.05 -0.78
C GLU A 144 -20.00 2.93 -1.26
N MET A 145 -20.37 1.67 -1.03
CA MET A 145 -19.64 0.51 -1.57
C MET A 145 -19.69 0.50 -3.10
N ASP A 146 -20.86 0.71 -3.70
CA ASP A 146 -21.05 0.74 -5.16
C ASP A 146 -20.37 1.96 -5.80
N LEU A 147 -20.38 3.11 -5.12
CA LEU A 147 -19.62 4.30 -5.55
C LEU A 147 -18.12 4.01 -5.56
N ALA A 148 -17.60 3.36 -4.52
CA ALA A 148 -16.20 2.96 -4.44
C ALA A 148 -15.82 1.96 -5.55
N ALA A 149 -16.63 0.91 -5.75
CA ALA A 149 -16.44 -0.06 -6.83
C ALA A 149 -16.46 0.61 -8.21
N SER A 150 -17.37 1.56 -8.41
CA SER A 150 -17.53 2.26 -9.69
C SER A 150 -16.35 3.17 -10.03
N VAL A 151 -15.89 4.00 -9.10
CA VAL A 151 -14.74 4.89 -9.35
C VAL A 151 -13.44 4.10 -9.49
N GLN A 152 -13.31 3.00 -8.75
CA GLN A 152 -12.16 2.09 -8.86
C GLN A 152 -12.12 1.44 -10.25
N ALA A 153 -13.26 0.93 -10.76
CA ALA A 153 -13.35 0.37 -12.11
C ALA A 153 -13.06 1.41 -13.22
N VAL A 154 -13.50 2.67 -13.04
CA VAL A 154 -13.17 3.76 -13.98
C VAL A 154 -11.69 4.09 -13.95
N THR A 155 -11.08 4.16 -12.76
CA THR A 155 -9.66 4.43 -12.57
C THR A 155 -8.79 3.39 -13.26
N GLU A 156 -9.12 2.11 -13.08
CA GLU A 156 -8.41 1.01 -13.72
C GLU A 156 -8.51 1.05 -15.24
N GLU A 157 -9.69 1.37 -15.79
CA GLU A 157 -9.89 1.50 -17.24
C GLU A 157 -9.03 2.64 -17.82
N ILE A 158 -8.98 3.78 -17.14
CA ILE A 158 -8.15 4.93 -17.54
C ILE A 158 -6.67 4.53 -17.54
N MET A 159 -6.19 3.94 -16.43
CA MET A 159 -4.79 3.48 -16.30
C MET A 159 -4.43 2.47 -17.39
N LEU A 160 -5.33 1.54 -17.72
CA LEU A 160 -5.09 0.53 -18.75
C LEU A 160 -5.04 1.13 -20.15
N ARG A 161 -5.92 2.08 -20.49
CA ARG A 161 -5.89 2.79 -21.78
C ARG A 161 -4.64 3.64 -21.95
N MET A 162 -4.27 4.41 -20.92
CA MET A 162 -3.05 5.20 -20.90
C MET A 162 -1.81 4.33 -21.05
N SER A 163 -1.78 3.17 -20.37
CA SER A 163 -0.68 2.20 -20.49
C SER A 163 -0.56 1.65 -21.91
N ARG A 164 -1.69 1.26 -22.53
CA ARG A 164 -1.72 0.82 -23.93
C ARG A 164 -1.28 1.90 -24.90
N TYR A 165 -1.67 3.15 -24.65
CA TYR A 165 -1.26 4.29 -25.45
C TYR A 165 0.23 4.59 -25.30
N ALA A 166 0.77 4.60 -24.08
CA ALA A 166 2.19 4.78 -23.80
C ALA A 166 3.05 3.74 -24.53
N HIS A 167 2.64 2.47 -24.52
CA HIS A 167 3.30 1.43 -25.30
C HIS A 167 3.29 1.72 -26.81
N ARG A 168 2.14 2.14 -27.37
CA ARG A 168 2.06 2.49 -28.80
C ARG A 168 2.94 3.69 -29.19
N GLN A 169 3.02 4.71 -28.32
CA GLN A 169 3.80 5.92 -28.60
C GLN A 169 5.30 5.71 -28.45
N THR A 170 5.73 4.87 -27.50
CA THR A 170 7.16 4.67 -27.17
C THR A 170 7.77 3.44 -27.83
N GLY A 171 6.95 2.43 -28.14
CA GLY A 171 7.41 1.11 -28.59
C GLY A 171 8.20 0.32 -27.54
N LEU A 172 8.13 0.72 -26.26
CA LEU A 172 8.89 0.12 -25.17
C LEU A 172 8.09 -0.96 -24.43
N ASN A 173 8.76 -2.03 -24.03
CA ASN A 173 8.13 -3.20 -23.38
C ASN A 173 8.11 -3.12 -21.85
N ARG A 174 8.70 -2.07 -21.25
CA ARG A 174 8.70 -1.84 -19.79
C ARG A 174 8.03 -0.51 -19.47
N LEU A 175 7.34 -0.44 -18.33
CA LEU A 175 6.65 0.77 -17.85
C LEU A 175 7.12 1.13 -16.45
N VAL A 176 7.39 2.41 -16.21
CA VAL A 176 7.57 2.94 -14.86
C VAL A 176 6.43 3.88 -14.48
N LEU A 177 6.00 3.80 -13.21
CA LEU A 177 4.84 4.53 -12.68
C LEU A 177 5.22 5.35 -11.43
N ALA A 178 4.76 6.60 -11.39
CA ALA A 178 4.82 7.49 -10.22
C ALA A 178 3.62 8.46 -10.19
N GLY A 179 3.59 9.38 -9.22
CA GLY A 179 2.43 10.21 -8.88
C GLY A 179 1.47 9.50 -7.91
N GLY A 180 0.69 10.27 -7.15
CA GLY A 180 -0.14 9.73 -6.07
C GLY A 180 -1.11 8.61 -6.49
N VAL A 181 -1.60 8.64 -7.74
CA VAL A 181 -2.50 7.60 -8.27
C VAL A 181 -1.76 6.28 -8.50
N ALA A 182 -0.45 6.29 -8.73
CA ALA A 182 0.35 5.07 -8.86
C ALA A 182 0.43 4.25 -7.55
N LEU A 183 -0.05 4.78 -6.42
CA LEU A 183 -0.28 3.98 -5.20
C LEU A 183 -1.54 3.09 -5.27
N ASN A 184 -2.35 3.22 -6.33
CA ASN A 184 -3.49 2.36 -6.61
C ASN A 184 -3.02 0.98 -7.10
N CYS A 185 -2.73 0.11 -6.14
CA CYS A 185 -2.20 -1.23 -6.40
C CYS A 185 -3.16 -2.17 -7.14
N VAL A 186 -4.47 -1.87 -7.12
CA VAL A 186 -5.47 -2.61 -7.89
C VAL A 186 -5.33 -2.29 -9.38
N GLY A 187 -5.23 -0.99 -9.72
CA GLY A 187 -4.93 -0.51 -11.07
C GLY A 187 -3.59 -1.03 -11.59
N ASN A 188 -2.54 -0.96 -10.78
CA ASN A 188 -1.22 -1.48 -11.16
C ASN A 188 -1.26 -2.99 -11.47
N GLY A 189 -1.97 -3.78 -10.65
CA GLY A 189 -2.14 -5.21 -10.87
C GLY A 189 -2.82 -5.52 -12.20
N ARG A 190 -3.83 -4.73 -12.60
CA ARG A 190 -4.46 -4.85 -13.92
C ARG A 190 -3.54 -4.43 -15.06
N VAL A 191 -2.81 -3.33 -14.91
CA VAL A 191 -1.83 -2.88 -15.92
C VAL A 191 -0.78 -3.96 -16.19
N LEU A 192 -0.26 -4.62 -15.16
CA LEU A 192 0.72 -5.70 -15.32
C LEU A 192 0.15 -6.96 -15.99
N ARG A 193 -1.11 -7.32 -15.69
CA ARG A 193 -1.72 -8.55 -16.22
C ARG A 193 -2.34 -8.38 -17.61
N GLU A 194 -2.92 -7.21 -17.89
CA GLU A 194 -3.77 -6.95 -19.07
C GLU A 194 -3.16 -5.91 -20.02
N GLY A 195 -2.12 -5.21 -19.58
CA GLY A 195 -1.39 -4.23 -20.38
C GLY A 195 -0.37 -4.89 -21.31
N PRO A 196 0.20 -4.12 -22.25
CA PRO A 196 1.12 -4.64 -23.27
C PRO A 196 2.58 -4.72 -22.79
N PHE A 197 2.85 -4.57 -21.49
CA PHE A 197 4.21 -4.50 -20.95
C PHE A 197 4.64 -5.86 -20.39
N ASP A 198 5.89 -6.23 -20.63
CA ASP A 198 6.50 -7.43 -20.09
C ASP A 198 6.66 -7.33 -18.57
N ASP A 199 6.98 -6.13 -18.07
CA ASP A 199 7.05 -5.82 -16.63
C ASP A 199 6.85 -4.33 -16.36
N ILE A 200 6.47 -4.02 -15.13
CA ILE A 200 6.25 -2.65 -14.66
C ILE A 200 6.99 -2.42 -13.35
N TRP A 201 7.46 -1.19 -13.14
CA TRP A 201 8.07 -0.78 -11.88
C TRP A 201 7.37 0.45 -11.34
N ILE A 202 6.92 0.38 -10.08
CA ILE A 202 6.17 1.45 -9.45
C ILE A 202 7.02 2.01 -8.31
N GLN A 203 7.17 3.32 -8.26
CA GLN A 203 7.90 3.99 -7.19
C GLN A 203 7.26 3.70 -5.82
N PRO A 204 7.93 3.04 -4.85
CA PRO A 204 7.41 2.85 -3.48
C PRO A 204 6.89 4.10 -2.77
N ALA A 205 7.56 5.23 -2.94
CA ALA A 205 7.08 6.54 -2.48
C ALA A 205 6.46 7.35 -3.63
N ALA A 206 5.49 6.79 -4.37
CA ALA A 206 5.02 7.35 -5.64
C ALA A 206 4.37 8.75 -5.53
N GLY A 207 3.77 9.09 -4.39
CA GLY A 207 3.23 10.45 -4.17
C GLY A 207 4.34 11.48 -3.93
N ASP A 208 3.97 12.68 -3.50
CA ASP A 208 4.89 13.83 -3.40
C ASP A 208 6.15 13.60 -2.57
N ALA A 209 6.11 12.67 -1.61
CA ALA A 209 7.30 12.28 -0.84
C ALA A 209 8.46 11.83 -1.75
N GLY A 210 8.18 11.15 -2.87
CA GLY A 210 9.18 10.71 -3.84
C GLY A 210 9.82 11.84 -4.65
N GLY A 211 9.22 13.04 -4.67
CA GLY A 211 9.70 14.19 -5.45
C GLY A 211 11.10 14.67 -5.02
N ALA A 212 11.46 14.54 -3.74
CA ALA A 212 12.79 14.89 -3.26
C ALA A 212 13.89 13.99 -3.87
N LEU A 213 13.64 12.67 -3.90
CA LEU A 213 14.52 11.71 -4.57
C LEU A 213 14.57 11.99 -6.08
N GLY A 214 13.40 12.20 -6.68
CA GLY A 214 13.27 12.51 -8.10
C GLY A 214 14.06 13.73 -8.52
N THR A 215 13.97 14.81 -7.75
CA THR A 215 14.72 16.06 -7.99
C THR A 215 16.22 15.84 -7.93
N ALA A 216 16.71 15.11 -6.92
CA ALA A 216 18.14 14.81 -6.80
C ALA A 216 18.65 13.98 -7.99
N LEU A 217 17.90 12.95 -8.40
CA LEU A 217 18.24 12.09 -9.54
C LEU A 217 18.13 12.84 -10.88
N PHE A 218 17.15 13.73 -11.02
CA PHE A 218 17.02 14.59 -12.19
C PHE A 218 18.24 15.49 -12.34
N ILE A 219 18.64 16.21 -11.28
CA ILE A 219 19.83 17.07 -11.32
C ILE A 219 21.06 16.24 -11.69
N TRP A 220 21.27 15.10 -11.01
CA TRP A 220 22.43 14.25 -11.22
C TRP A 220 22.54 13.72 -12.66
N HIS A 221 21.46 13.17 -13.20
CA HIS A 221 21.48 12.52 -14.52
C HIS A 221 21.20 13.48 -15.67
N GLN A 222 20.20 14.35 -15.56
CA GLN A 222 19.77 15.22 -16.66
C GLN A 222 20.61 16.49 -16.76
N LEU A 223 20.88 17.16 -15.63
CA LEU A 223 21.51 18.48 -15.66
C LEU A 223 23.04 18.40 -15.59
N LEU A 224 23.57 17.48 -14.79
CA LEU A 224 25.02 17.27 -14.64
C LEU A 224 25.59 16.21 -15.59
N ASP A 225 24.71 15.54 -16.36
CA ASP A 225 25.08 14.51 -17.33
C ASP A 225 25.90 13.34 -16.74
N HIS A 226 25.69 13.02 -15.46
CA HIS A 226 26.33 11.85 -14.89
C HIS A 226 25.66 10.57 -15.40
N PRO A 227 26.45 9.52 -15.69
CA PRO A 227 25.91 8.27 -16.17
C PRO A 227 25.02 7.64 -15.11
N ARG A 228 23.98 6.93 -15.56
CA ARG A 228 23.31 5.96 -14.72
C ARG A 228 24.25 4.78 -14.59
N SER A 229 24.78 4.54 -13.39
CA SER A 229 25.52 3.31 -13.09
C SER A 229 24.69 2.14 -13.62
N GLN A 230 25.28 1.17 -14.31
CA GLN A 230 24.54 -0.04 -14.61
C GLN A 230 24.50 -0.91 -13.35
N PRO A 231 23.39 -1.61 -13.05
CA PRO A 231 23.45 -2.75 -12.16
C PRO A 231 24.57 -3.67 -12.68
N SER A 232 25.48 -4.07 -11.80
CA SER A 232 26.54 -5.02 -12.12
C SER A 232 25.91 -6.23 -12.85
N HIS A 233 26.50 -6.62 -13.98
CA HIS A 233 26.02 -7.68 -14.89
C HIS A 233 25.20 -8.79 -14.20
N GLY A 234 23.89 -8.82 -14.49
CA GLY A 234 23.00 -9.96 -14.18
C GLY A 234 21.98 -9.74 -13.07
N GLU A 235 22.11 -8.70 -12.23
CA GLU A 235 21.12 -8.40 -11.19
C GLU A 235 20.05 -7.45 -11.75
N GLN A 236 18.91 -8.00 -12.21
CA GLN A 236 17.70 -7.26 -12.58
C GLN A 236 17.03 -6.66 -11.32
N ARG A 237 17.70 -5.74 -10.63
CA ARG A 237 17.21 -5.16 -9.38
C ARG A 237 17.21 -3.65 -9.41
N ASP A 238 16.17 -3.09 -8.83
CA ASP A 238 16.05 -1.66 -8.63
C ASP A 238 17.02 -1.15 -7.56
N TRP A 239 17.11 0.17 -7.46
CA TRP A 239 18.01 0.86 -6.54
C TRP A 239 17.34 1.35 -5.26
N GLN A 240 16.06 1.01 -5.05
CA GLN A 240 15.35 1.38 -3.83
C GLN A 240 15.76 0.51 -2.65
N ARG A 241 16.44 -0.64 -2.86
CA ARG A 241 16.96 -1.52 -1.78
C ARG A 241 15.87 -1.90 -0.76
N GLY A 242 14.73 -2.39 -1.25
CA GLY A 242 13.56 -2.67 -0.40
C GLY A 242 12.93 -1.41 0.23
N SER A 243 13.32 -0.23 -0.23
CA SER A 243 13.01 1.09 0.34
C SER A 243 13.48 1.27 1.78
N LEU A 244 14.44 0.47 2.24
CA LEU A 244 15.03 0.56 3.58
C LEU A 244 16.07 1.69 3.65
N LEU A 245 15.61 2.93 3.47
CA LEU A 245 16.46 4.12 3.29
C LEU A 245 16.45 5.07 4.49
N GLY A 246 15.58 4.84 5.47
CA GLY A 246 15.47 5.66 6.69
C GLY A 246 16.54 5.34 7.74
N PRO A 247 16.38 5.89 8.96
CA PRO A 247 17.28 5.67 10.09
C PRO A 247 17.21 4.22 10.60
N SER A 248 18.29 3.79 11.25
CA SER A 248 18.42 2.50 11.95
C SER A 248 19.02 2.71 13.33
N PHE A 249 18.71 1.82 14.26
CA PHE A 249 19.18 1.87 15.64
C PHE A 249 19.91 0.57 15.97
N THR A 250 21.05 0.69 16.64
CA THR A 250 21.86 -0.45 17.10
C THR A 250 21.27 -1.03 18.38
N ASP A 251 21.55 -2.30 18.68
CA ASP A 251 21.09 -2.92 19.94
C ASP A 251 21.48 -2.10 21.18
N PRO A 252 22.71 -1.56 21.34
CA PRO A 252 23.03 -0.74 22.51
C PRO A 252 22.20 0.55 22.64
N GLN A 253 21.81 1.17 21.52
CA GLN A 253 20.92 2.35 21.55
C GLN A 253 19.51 1.96 21.96
N ILE A 254 19.02 0.80 21.48
CA ILE A 254 17.71 0.27 21.85
C ILE A 254 17.69 -0.13 23.33
N GLU A 255 18.73 -0.83 23.79
CA GLU A 255 18.90 -1.26 25.18
C GLU A 255 18.85 -0.06 26.14
N GLN A 256 19.57 1.02 25.82
CA GLN A 256 19.53 2.25 26.60
C GLN A 256 18.11 2.81 26.75
N VAL A 257 17.31 2.82 25.67
CA VAL A 257 15.91 3.28 25.71
C VAL A 257 15.05 2.37 26.59
N LEU A 258 15.23 1.05 26.46
CA LEU A 258 14.48 0.07 27.23
C LEU A 258 14.79 0.15 28.74
N GLU A 259 16.06 0.30 29.10
CA GLU A 259 16.50 0.47 30.49
C GLU A 259 15.95 1.77 31.10
N GLN A 260 16.05 2.89 30.39
CA GLN A 260 15.50 4.18 30.83
C GLN A 260 13.99 4.13 31.02
N SER A 261 13.31 3.35 30.19
CA SER A 261 11.86 3.16 30.27
C SER A 261 11.44 2.14 31.33
N GLY A 262 12.39 1.43 31.96
CA GLY A 262 12.10 0.35 32.91
C GLY A 262 11.39 -0.85 32.27
N ALA A 263 11.60 -1.07 30.98
CA ALA A 263 10.95 -2.14 30.22
C ALA A 263 11.50 -3.52 30.63
N VAL A 264 10.63 -4.53 30.64
CA VAL A 264 11.03 -5.92 30.89
C VAL A 264 11.22 -6.63 29.56
N TYR A 265 12.43 -7.11 29.26
CA TYR A 265 12.75 -7.76 28.00
C TYR A 265 13.70 -8.94 28.18
N THR A 266 13.77 -9.77 27.14
CA THR A 266 14.80 -10.80 26.94
C THR A 266 15.57 -10.47 25.67
N THR A 267 16.82 -10.91 25.57
CA THR A 267 17.68 -10.64 24.40
C THR A 267 18.05 -11.96 23.74
N ALA A 268 17.70 -12.13 22.47
CA ALA A 268 18.11 -13.29 21.69
C ALA A 268 19.62 -13.26 21.44
N ALA A 269 20.29 -14.42 21.56
CA ALA A 269 21.74 -14.49 21.37
C ALA A 269 22.13 -14.33 19.88
N SER A 270 21.23 -14.67 18.97
CA SER A 270 21.44 -14.58 17.52
C SER A 270 20.15 -14.29 16.75
N ASP A 271 20.30 -13.88 15.49
CA ASP A 271 19.18 -13.71 14.56
C ASP A 271 18.40 -15.01 14.33
N VAL A 272 19.07 -16.18 14.43
CA VAL A 272 18.43 -17.49 14.30
C VAL A 272 17.46 -17.71 15.45
N GLU A 273 17.95 -17.57 16.68
CA GLU A 273 17.13 -17.71 17.89
C GLU A 273 15.99 -16.69 17.93
N LEU A 274 16.25 -15.44 17.53
CA LEU A 274 15.22 -14.42 17.41
C LEU A 274 14.10 -14.85 16.45
N CYS A 275 14.46 -15.31 15.25
CA CYS A 275 13.48 -15.73 14.25
C CYS A 275 12.70 -16.96 14.69
N GLU A 276 13.35 -17.95 15.32
CA GLU A 276 12.69 -19.16 15.83
C GLU A 276 11.66 -18.84 16.92
N GLU A 277 12.02 -17.97 17.87
CA GLU A 277 11.13 -17.57 18.96
C GLU A 277 9.96 -16.71 18.45
N VAL A 278 10.23 -15.76 17.55
CA VAL A 278 9.18 -14.92 16.97
C VAL A 278 8.26 -15.74 16.06
N ALA A 279 8.80 -16.71 15.29
CA ALA A 279 7.99 -17.64 14.52
C ALA A 279 7.09 -18.52 15.40
N ARG A 280 7.57 -18.94 16.58
CA ARG A 280 6.75 -19.63 17.59
C ARG A 280 5.62 -18.72 18.08
N LEU A 281 5.93 -17.49 18.50
CA LEU A 281 4.93 -16.53 18.98
C LEU A 281 3.86 -16.23 17.91
N LEU A 282 4.26 -16.05 16.66
CA LEU A 282 3.34 -15.88 15.53
C LEU A 282 2.46 -17.12 15.32
N ALA A 283 3.04 -18.32 15.38
CA ALA A 283 2.28 -19.57 15.24
C ALA A 283 1.28 -19.80 16.40
N ASP A 284 1.55 -19.22 17.57
CA ASP A 284 0.63 -19.15 18.71
C ASP A 284 -0.39 -17.99 18.59
N GLU A 285 -0.56 -17.44 17.38
CA GLU A 285 -1.46 -16.36 17.00
C GLU A 285 -1.23 -15.04 17.77
N LYS A 286 0.00 -14.79 18.26
CA LYS A 286 0.36 -13.52 18.88
C LYS A 286 0.52 -12.42 17.83
N VAL A 287 0.11 -11.20 18.18
CA VAL A 287 0.39 -10.00 17.38
C VAL A 287 1.74 -9.43 17.77
N VAL A 288 2.65 -9.33 16.79
CA VAL A 288 4.05 -8.93 17.03
C VAL A 288 4.33 -7.58 16.40
N GLY A 289 4.65 -6.57 17.21
CA GLY A 289 5.31 -5.35 16.75
C GLY A 289 6.76 -5.66 16.40
N TRP A 290 7.18 -5.34 15.17
CA TRP A 290 8.48 -5.69 14.60
C TRP A 290 9.23 -4.43 14.17
N PHE A 291 10.34 -4.15 14.86
CA PHE A 291 11.19 -2.99 14.64
C PHE A 291 12.63 -3.45 14.36
N GLN A 292 13.05 -3.36 13.10
CA GLN A 292 14.36 -3.84 12.65
C GLN A 292 15.04 -2.89 11.68
N GLY A 293 16.37 -2.79 11.78
CA GLY A 293 17.22 -2.13 10.79
C GLY A 293 16.74 -0.74 10.35
N ARG A 294 16.97 -0.43 9.07
CA ARG A 294 16.57 0.84 8.45
C ARG A 294 15.07 0.89 8.23
N MET A 295 14.47 2.04 8.51
CA MET A 295 13.06 2.32 8.24
C MET A 295 12.77 2.39 6.73
N GLU A 296 11.56 1.96 6.35
CA GLU A 296 11.02 2.05 5.01
C GLU A 296 10.76 3.51 4.57
N PHE A 297 11.05 3.83 3.32
CA PHE A 297 10.67 5.09 2.68
C PHE A 297 9.40 4.90 1.85
N GLY A 298 8.34 5.62 2.22
CA GLY A 298 7.03 5.57 1.58
C GLY A 298 5.90 5.23 2.56
N PRO A 299 4.67 5.05 2.07
CA PRO A 299 3.48 4.92 2.93
C PRO A 299 3.24 3.50 3.44
N ARG A 300 4.09 2.52 3.10
CA ARG A 300 3.92 1.10 3.43
C ARG A 300 5.04 0.65 4.34
N ALA A 301 4.69 -0.09 5.40
CA ALA A 301 5.67 -0.91 6.09
C ALA A 301 5.96 -2.16 5.26
N LEU A 302 7.23 -2.50 5.12
CA LEU A 302 7.78 -3.52 4.23
C LEU A 302 8.69 -4.50 5.01
N GLY A 303 8.42 -4.66 6.31
CA GLY A 303 9.11 -5.63 7.16
C GLY A 303 10.18 -5.04 8.10
N SER A 304 10.27 -3.71 8.25
CA SER A 304 11.18 -3.05 9.20
C SER A 304 10.47 -2.27 10.30
N ARG A 305 9.31 -1.67 10.03
CA ARG A 305 8.42 -1.04 11.03
C ARG A 305 7.01 -1.59 10.88
N SER A 306 6.86 -2.87 11.19
CA SER A 306 5.68 -3.68 10.84
C SER A 306 4.98 -4.22 12.07
N ILE A 307 3.69 -4.51 11.95
CA ILE A 307 2.95 -5.36 12.87
C ILE A 307 2.63 -6.64 12.12
N LEU A 308 3.08 -7.75 12.68
CA LEU A 308 3.02 -9.08 12.11
C LEU A 308 1.93 -9.91 12.78
N GLY A 309 1.40 -10.88 12.06
CA GLY A 309 0.41 -11.83 12.57
C GLY A 309 0.34 -13.09 11.72
N ASP A 310 -0.32 -14.12 12.26
CA ASP A 310 -0.55 -15.39 11.56
C ASP A 310 -1.63 -15.24 10.47
N PRO A 311 -1.31 -15.44 9.18
CA PRO A 311 -2.29 -15.28 8.12
C PRO A 311 -3.34 -16.40 8.06
N ARG A 312 -3.04 -17.56 8.65
CA ARG A 312 -3.90 -18.75 8.66
C ARG A 312 -5.08 -18.58 9.63
N SER A 313 -4.92 -17.70 10.61
CA SER A 313 -5.91 -17.50 11.67
C SER A 313 -7.16 -16.77 11.13
N PRO A 314 -8.37 -17.34 11.29
CA PRO A 314 -9.60 -16.70 10.82
C PRO A 314 -9.99 -15.45 11.63
N LYS A 315 -9.42 -15.26 12.82
CA LYS A 315 -9.71 -14.11 13.70
C LYS A 315 -8.67 -12.99 13.65
N MET A 316 -7.49 -13.24 13.09
CA MET A 316 -6.34 -12.31 13.17
C MET A 316 -6.68 -10.95 12.54
N GLN A 317 -7.39 -10.94 11.41
CA GLN A 317 -7.81 -9.69 10.78
C GLN A 317 -8.69 -8.83 11.72
N SER A 318 -9.70 -9.44 12.34
CA SER A 318 -10.59 -8.74 13.27
C SER A 318 -9.87 -8.30 14.53
N VAL A 319 -9.01 -9.15 15.08
CA VAL A 319 -8.18 -8.85 16.26
C VAL A 319 -7.29 -7.63 16.01
N MET A 320 -6.54 -7.62 14.90
CA MET A 320 -5.64 -6.52 14.56
C MET A 320 -6.40 -5.22 14.24
N ASN A 321 -7.50 -5.28 13.49
CA ASN A 321 -8.27 -4.07 13.16
C ASN A 321 -8.91 -3.42 14.40
N LEU A 322 -9.48 -4.21 15.31
CA LEU A 322 -10.20 -3.70 16.48
C LEU A 322 -9.28 -3.36 17.66
N LYS A 323 -8.33 -4.24 17.99
CA LYS A 323 -7.54 -4.12 19.22
C LYS A 323 -6.22 -3.35 19.04
N ILE A 324 -5.73 -3.27 17.81
CA ILE A 324 -4.41 -2.68 17.52
C ILE A 324 -4.57 -1.40 16.71
N LYS A 325 -5.36 -1.47 15.64
CA LYS A 325 -5.48 -0.37 14.68
C LYS A 325 -6.60 0.61 14.97
N PHE A 326 -7.58 0.21 15.78
CA PHE A 326 -8.77 1.01 16.11
C PHE A 326 -9.43 1.60 14.86
N ARG A 327 -9.59 0.77 13.80
CA ARG A 327 -10.08 1.21 12.49
C ARG A 327 -11.13 0.26 11.92
N GLU A 328 -11.72 0.65 10.79
CA GLU A 328 -12.81 -0.07 10.15
C GLU A 328 -12.41 -1.50 9.77
N SER A 329 -13.26 -2.48 10.10
CA SER A 329 -12.96 -3.90 9.92
C SER A 329 -12.77 -4.31 8.46
N PHE A 330 -13.34 -3.55 7.51
CA PHE A 330 -13.21 -3.84 6.07
C PHE A 330 -11.81 -3.65 5.51
N ARG A 331 -10.90 -3.00 6.25
CA ARG A 331 -9.54 -2.73 5.76
C ARG A 331 -8.72 -4.02 5.73
N PRO A 332 -8.27 -4.47 4.55
CA PRO A 332 -7.47 -5.67 4.42
C PRO A 332 -6.06 -5.45 5.01
N PHE A 333 -5.44 -6.54 5.41
CA PHE A 333 -4.00 -6.61 5.63
C PHE A 333 -3.31 -7.20 4.42
N ALA A 334 -2.01 -6.96 4.30
CA ALA A 334 -1.24 -7.38 3.15
C ALA A 334 -0.39 -8.61 3.51
N PRO A 335 -0.30 -9.63 2.63
CA PRO A 335 0.61 -10.74 2.84
C PRO A 335 2.06 -10.35 2.53
N MET A 336 2.98 -10.72 3.40
CA MET A 336 4.40 -10.91 3.08
C MET A 336 4.64 -12.38 2.79
N VAL A 337 5.10 -12.70 1.58
CA VAL A 337 5.36 -14.07 1.13
C VAL A 337 6.81 -14.20 0.69
N MET A 338 7.43 -15.36 0.96
CA MET A 338 8.74 -15.67 0.37
C MET A 338 8.64 -15.59 -1.16
N ARG A 339 9.59 -14.89 -1.80
CA ARG A 339 9.59 -14.66 -3.24
C ARG A 339 9.40 -15.96 -4.03
N GLU A 340 10.11 -17.00 -3.63
CA GLU A 340 10.09 -18.34 -4.22
C GLU A 340 8.73 -19.06 -4.10
N SER A 341 7.89 -18.70 -3.13
CA SER A 341 6.56 -19.30 -2.92
C SER A 341 5.40 -18.41 -3.42
N ALA A 342 5.68 -17.24 -3.99
CA ALA A 342 4.64 -16.26 -4.32
C ALA A 342 3.60 -16.81 -5.31
N SER A 343 4.04 -17.50 -6.37
CA SER A 343 3.15 -18.06 -7.40
C SER A 343 2.31 -19.26 -6.94
N GLU A 344 2.69 -19.90 -5.82
CA GLU A 344 1.90 -20.99 -5.22
C GLU A 344 0.72 -20.48 -4.40
N TYR A 345 0.80 -19.22 -3.95
CA TYR A 345 -0.21 -18.58 -3.10
C TYR A 345 -1.02 -17.49 -3.80
N PHE A 346 -0.49 -16.90 -4.87
CA PHE A 346 -1.14 -15.84 -5.63
C PHE A 346 -1.02 -16.10 -7.13
N GLU A 347 -2.01 -15.65 -7.90
CA GLU A 347 -1.98 -15.71 -9.37
C GLU A 347 -0.99 -14.65 -9.93
N MET A 348 0.29 -14.89 -9.68
CA MET A 348 1.44 -14.11 -10.15
C MET A 348 2.34 -15.01 -11.00
N ARG A 349 2.97 -14.45 -12.04
CA ARG A 349 3.97 -15.19 -12.81
C ARG A 349 5.21 -15.45 -11.93
N PRO A 350 5.88 -16.60 -12.01
CA PRO A 350 7.02 -16.95 -11.13
C PRO A 350 8.20 -15.98 -11.18
N ASP A 351 8.36 -15.24 -12.27
CA ASP A 351 9.42 -14.26 -12.52
C ASP A 351 9.05 -12.83 -12.12
N VAL A 352 7.79 -12.61 -11.70
CA VAL A 352 7.28 -11.29 -11.27
C VAL A 352 7.35 -11.15 -9.76
N GLU A 353 7.86 -10.02 -9.31
CA GLU A 353 7.97 -9.69 -7.90
C GLU A 353 7.07 -8.52 -7.51
N SER A 354 6.77 -8.39 -6.21
CA SER A 354 6.07 -7.23 -5.65
C SER A 354 6.72 -6.82 -4.33
N PRO A 355 7.97 -6.34 -4.31
CA PRO A 355 8.67 -6.02 -3.05
C PRO A 355 8.06 -4.87 -2.25
N TYR A 356 7.23 -4.03 -2.88
CA TYR A 356 6.76 -2.76 -2.32
C TYR A 356 5.27 -2.73 -1.94
N MET A 357 4.57 -3.87 -2.00
CA MET A 357 3.10 -3.91 -1.79
C MET A 357 2.30 -3.01 -2.74
N LEU A 358 2.74 -2.90 -4.00
CA LEU A 358 2.14 -2.04 -5.03
C LEU A 358 1.38 -2.82 -6.10
N LEU A 359 1.30 -4.15 -5.97
CA LEU A 359 0.52 -5.02 -6.85
C LEU A 359 -0.53 -5.79 -6.05
N VAL A 360 -1.73 -5.86 -6.61
CA VAL A 360 -2.78 -6.77 -6.17
C VAL A 360 -2.84 -7.96 -7.12
N ALA A 361 -2.84 -9.15 -6.53
CA ALA A 361 -3.03 -10.40 -7.24
C ALA A 361 -4.17 -11.19 -6.57
N PRO A 362 -4.97 -11.93 -7.34
CA PRO A 362 -5.86 -12.92 -6.75
C PRO A 362 -5.06 -13.98 -5.97
N VAL A 363 -5.60 -14.48 -4.87
CA VAL A 363 -5.10 -15.66 -4.16
C VAL A 363 -5.20 -16.87 -5.10
N HIS A 364 -4.20 -17.73 -5.18
CA HIS A 364 -4.20 -18.86 -6.11
C HIS A 364 -5.40 -19.80 -5.84
N PRO A 365 -6.11 -20.34 -6.86
CA PRO A 365 -7.29 -21.19 -6.66
C PRO A 365 -7.10 -22.35 -5.68
N ASN A 366 -5.92 -22.98 -5.66
CA ASN A 366 -5.60 -24.08 -4.73
C ASN A 366 -5.57 -23.65 -3.25
N GLN A 367 -5.43 -22.36 -2.97
CA GLN A 367 -5.47 -21.82 -1.62
C GLN A 367 -6.88 -21.35 -1.23
N ARG A 368 -7.82 -21.25 -2.19
CA ARG A 368 -9.18 -20.74 -1.93
C ARG A 368 -10.07 -21.82 -1.33
N HIS A 369 -10.98 -21.41 -0.47
CA HIS A 369 -12.11 -22.22 -0.04
C HIS A 369 -13.36 -21.77 -0.80
N MET A 370 -14.13 -22.74 -1.30
CA MET A 370 -15.40 -22.47 -1.96
C MET A 370 -16.42 -21.96 -0.94
N MET A 371 -16.98 -20.79 -1.19
CA MET A 371 -17.98 -20.18 -0.32
C MET A 371 -19.38 -20.71 -0.67
N GLY A 372 -20.14 -21.10 0.36
CA GLY A 372 -21.53 -21.56 0.22
C GLY A 372 -22.54 -20.41 0.12
N GLU A 373 -23.84 -20.76 0.05
CA GLU A 373 -24.94 -19.79 -0.08
C GLU A 373 -24.97 -18.73 1.05
N ASP A 374 -24.56 -19.10 2.27
CA ASP A 374 -24.58 -18.20 3.43
C ASP A 374 -23.62 -17.01 3.27
N HIS A 375 -22.46 -17.21 2.63
CA HIS A 375 -21.55 -16.12 2.30
C HIS A 375 -22.14 -15.19 1.23
N ALA A 376 -22.86 -15.76 0.25
CA ALA A 376 -23.52 -14.96 -0.79
C ALA A 376 -24.65 -14.08 -0.22
N ARG A 377 -25.30 -14.54 0.87
CA ARG A 377 -26.33 -13.78 1.60
C ARG A 377 -25.75 -12.76 2.59
N ALA A 378 -24.51 -12.93 3.02
CA ALA A 378 -23.86 -12.01 3.95
C ALA A 378 -23.67 -10.62 3.30
N PHE A 379 -23.98 -9.57 4.07
CA PHE A 379 -23.96 -8.19 3.58
C PHE A 379 -22.70 -7.47 4.01
N GLY A 380 -22.07 -6.74 3.09
CA GLY A 380 -20.93 -5.87 3.38
C GLY A 380 -19.83 -6.57 4.19
N ILE A 381 -19.53 -5.99 5.37
CA ILE A 381 -18.44 -6.41 6.26
C ILE A 381 -18.67 -7.81 6.84
N ASP A 382 -19.92 -8.29 6.93
CA ASP A 382 -20.21 -9.62 7.49
C ASP A 382 -19.60 -10.75 6.65
N LYS A 383 -19.32 -10.50 5.37
CA LYS A 383 -18.58 -11.42 4.49
C LYS A 383 -17.18 -11.76 5.03
N LEU A 384 -16.60 -10.90 5.88
CA LEU A 384 -15.29 -11.13 6.49
C LEU A 384 -15.27 -12.32 7.45
N ASN A 385 -16.42 -12.70 8.03
CA ASN A 385 -16.52 -13.77 9.03
C ASN A 385 -16.34 -15.18 8.46
N PHE A 386 -16.21 -15.31 7.13
CA PHE A 386 -16.06 -16.59 6.45
C PHE A 386 -14.58 -16.90 6.15
N CYS A 387 -14.16 -18.15 6.34
CA CYS A 387 -12.80 -18.58 6.03
C CYS A 387 -12.64 -18.78 4.52
N ARG A 388 -12.17 -17.76 3.80
CA ARG A 388 -12.13 -17.73 2.33
C ARG A 388 -10.94 -18.47 1.72
N SER A 389 -9.91 -18.79 2.48
CA SER A 389 -8.69 -19.42 1.97
C SER A 389 -7.89 -20.08 3.09
N THR A 390 -6.78 -20.71 2.76
CA THR A 390 -5.76 -21.19 3.71
C THR A 390 -5.06 -20.05 4.47
N ILE A 391 -5.20 -18.81 3.98
CA ILE A 391 -4.63 -17.58 4.55
C ILE A 391 -5.71 -16.49 4.68
N PRO A 392 -6.78 -16.74 5.47
CA PRO A 392 -7.97 -15.89 5.47
C PRO A 392 -7.72 -14.47 5.97
N ALA A 393 -6.72 -14.24 6.84
CA ALA A 393 -6.48 -12.91 7.43
C ALA A 393 -5.97 -11.85 6.42
N VAL A 394 -5.43 -12.31 5.29
CA VAL A 394 -4.87 -11.49 4.20
C VAL A 394 -5.67 -11.61 2.90
N THR A 395 -6.75 -12.40 2.90
CA THR A 395 -7.60 -12.65 1.73
C THR A 395 -8.85 -11.78 1.79
N HIS A 396 -9.00 -10.90 0.81
CA HIS A 396 -10.17 -10.01 0.69
C HIS A 396 -11.42 -10.79 0.25
N VAL A 397 -12.60 -10.17 0.29
CA VAL A 397 -13.90 -10.79 -0.03
C VAL A 397 -14.02 -11.21 -1.50
N ASP A 398 -13.26 -10.58 -2.38
CA ASP A 398 -13.13 -10.91 -3.81
C ASP A 398 -11.96 -11.87 -4.11
N TYR A 399 -11.38 -12.49 -3.07
CA TYR A 399 -10.19 -13.33 -3.13
C TYR A 399 -8.91 -12.62 -3.60
N SER A 400 -8.88 -11.28 -3.61
CA SER A 400 -7.66 -10.53 -3.89
C SER A 400 -6.77 -10.36 -2.65
N ALA A 401 -5.48 -10.12 -2.90
CA ALA A 401 -4.51 -9.76 -1.87
C ALA A 401 -3.45 -8.80 -2.43
N ARG A 402 -2.97 -7.88 -1.58
CA ARG A 402 -1.94 -6.89 -1.94
C ARG A 402 -0.56 -7.39 -1.53
N VAL A 403 0.14 -8.04 -2.45
CA VAL A 403 1.27 -8.91 -2.14
C VAL A 403 2.56 -8.13 -1.89
N GLN A 404 3.30 -8.50 -0.85
CA GLN A 404 4.73 -8.21 -0.69
C GLN A 404 5.55 -9.48 -0.90
N THR A 405 6.47 -9.50 -1.86
CA THR A 405 7.49 -10.56 -1.97
C THR A 405 8.71 -10.21 -1.12
N VAL A 406 9.24 -11.18 -0.38
CA VAL A 406 10.42 -11.04 0.49
C VAL A 406 11.51 -12.01 0.04
N ASP A 407 12.75 -11.54 -0.01
CA ASP A 407 13.93 -12.33 -0.35
C ASP A 407 15.10 -12.05 0.59
N ALA A 408 16.07 -12.96 0.57
CA ALA A 408 17.24 -12.95 1.45
C ALA A 408 18.20 -11.78 1.19
N ASP A 409 18.12 -11.10 0.05
CA ASP A 409 19.09 -10.05 -0.29
C ASP A 409 18.59 -8.66 0.12
N ARG A 410 17.30 -8.36 -0.13
CA ARG A 410 16.70 -7.08 0.26
C ARG A 410 16.37 -7.02 1.75
N ASN A 411 15.91 -8.13 2.34
CA ASN A 411 15.56 -8.19 3.75
C ASN A 411 15.87 -9.59 4.35
N PRO A 412 17.16 -9.90 4.60
CA PRO A 412 17.61 -11.22 5.07
C PRO A 412 16.94 -11.67 6.37
N LEU A 413 16.75 -10.76 7.33
CA LEU A 413 16.17 -11.10 8.62
C LEU A 413 14.68 -11.43 8.50
N MET A 414 13.91 -10.67 7.71
CA MET A 414 12.51 -10.98 7.45
C MET A 414 12.35 -12.28 6.65
N HIS A 415 13.21 -12.52 5.66
CA HIS A 415 13.22 -13.80 4.93
C HIS A 415 13.48 -14.99 5.87
N ARG A 416 14.46 -14.86 6.77
CA ARG A 416 14.73 -15.87 7.82
C ARG A 416 13.54 -16.09 8.75
N LEU A 417 12.85 -15.03 9.18
CA LEU A 417 11.67 -15.14 10.02
C LEU A 417 10.55 -15.91 9.31
N ILE A 418 10.29 -15.58 8.04
CA ILE A 418 9.26 -16.29 7.25
C ILE A 418 9.67 -17.75 7.02
N ALA A 419 10.96 -18.04 6.79
CA ALA A 419 11.45 -19.41 6.67
C ALA A 419 11.26 -20.22 7.98
N ALA A 420 11.59 -19.64 9.13
CA ALA A 420 11.34 -20.28 10.43
C ALA A 420 9.84 -20.49 10.68
N PHE A 421 8.99 -19.56 10.25
CA PHE A 421 7.54 -19.73 10.32
C PHE A 421 7.05 -20.83 9.37
N LEU A 422 7.58 -20.91 8.16
CA LEU A 422 7.30 -21.98 7.18
C LEU A 422 7.64 -23.36 7.75
N GLU A 423 8.84 -23.53 8.32
CA GLU A 423 9.25 -24.80 8.94
C GLU A 423 8.30 -25.26 10.04
N ARG A 424 7.76 -24.31 10.82
CA ARG A 424 6.83 -24.59 11.92
C ARG A 424 5.39 -24.83 11.47
N THR A 425 4.96 -24.22 10.38
CA THR A 425 3.53 -24.08 10.05
C THR A 425 3.13 -24.63 8.70
N GLY A 426 4.09 -24.89 7.81
CA GLY A 426 3.87 -25.17 6.41
C GLY A 426 3.42 -23.95 5.59
N CYS A 427 3.49 -22.73 6.14
CA CYS A 427 3.02 -21.51 5.49
C CYS A 427 4.18 -20.50 5.29
N PRO A 428 4.53 -20.12 4.05
CA PRO A 428 5.58 -19.15 3.75
C PRO A 428 5.04 -17.70 3.71
N VAL A 429 3.97 -17.42 4.44
CA VAL A 429 3.26 -16.14 4.43
C VAL A 429 3.13 -15.61 5.85
N LEU A 430 3.27 -14.30 6.02
CA LEU A 430 2.91 -13.56 7.24
C LEU A 430 1.94 -12.43 6.91
N VAL A 431 1.09 -12.06 7.88
CA VAL A 431 0.36 -10.79 7.83
C VAL A 431 1.37 -9.66 8.03
N ASN A 432 1.26 -8.60 7.23
CA ASN A 432 1.97 -7.34 7.45
C ASN A 432 1.01 -6.15 7.41
N THR A 433 1.19 -5.25 8.37
CA THR A 433 0.60 -3.92 8.39
C THR A 433 1.59 -2.93 9.01
N SER A 434 1.37 -1.63 8.80
CA SER A 434 2.22 -0.58 9.36
C SER A 434 2.35 -0.68 10.88
N PHE A 435 3.46 -0.26 11.46
CA PHE A 435 3.57 -0.09 12.92
C PHE A 435 3.16 1.33 13.29
N ASN A 436 1.87 1.49 13.61
CA ASN A 436 1.22 2.73 14.04
C ASN A 436 -0.24 2.46 14.47
N VAL A 437 -0.92 3.46 15.03
CA VAL A 437 -2.39 3.48 15.14
C VAL A 437 -3.03 4.37 14.05
N ARG A 438 -4.37 4.45 14.02
CA ARG A 438 -5.09 5.28 13.05
C ARG A 438 -4.74 6.77 13.24
N GLY A 439 -4.29 7.40 12.16
CA GLY A 439 -3.94 8.83 12.13
C GLY A 439 -2.52 9.17 12.58
N GLU A 440 -1.77 8.17 13.06
CA GLU A 440 -0.35 8.30 13.43
C GLU A 440 0.55 7.88 12.25
N PRO A 441 1.69 8.55 12.00
CA PRO A 441 2.74 8.06 11.11
C PRO A 441 3.31 6.70 11.54
N ILE A 442 4.03 6.01 10.65
CA ILE A 442 4.76 4.79 11.03
C ILE A 442 5.84 5.17 12.05
N VAL A 443 5.96 4.39 13.14
CA VAL A 443 6.97 4.64 14.18
C VAL A 443 8.38 4.66 13.58
N CYS A 444 9.17 5.65 13.97
CA CYS A 444 10.52 5.88 13.51
C CYS A 444 11.54 5.41 14.55
N THR A 445 11.37 5.80 15.82
CA THR A 445 12.35 5.56 16.90
C THR A 445 11.96 4.42 17.84
N PRO A 446 12.92 3.85 18.60
CA PRO A 446 12.62 2.82 19.61
C PRO A 446 11.64 3.31 20.70
N GLU A 447 11.71 4.58 21.10
CA GLU A 447 10.80 5.20 22.06
C GLU A 447 9.37 5.20 21.54
N GLU A 448 9.17 5.62 20.28
CA GLU A 448 7.86 5.63 19.63
C GLU A 448 7.30 4.21 19.51
N ALA A 449 8.14 3.23 19.15
CA ALA A 449 7.73 1.82 19.06
C ALA A 449 7.37 1.22 20.42
N TYR A 450 8.14 1.51 21.48
CA TYR A 450 7.83 1.08 22.84
C TYR A 450 6.55 1.74 23.37
N HIS A 451 6.40 3.04 23.14
CA HIS A 451 5.19 3.77 23.50
C HIS A 451 3.95 3.21 22.78
N GLY A 452 4.03 3.03 21.46
CA GLY A 452 2.96 2.41 20.67
C GLY A 452 2.64 0.99 21.11
N PHE A 453 3.64 0.20 21.49
CA PHE A 453 3.44 -1.10 22.11
C PHE A 453 2.66 -1.00 23.41
N LEU A 454 2.98 -0.07 24.32
CA LEU A 454 2.24 0.12 25.57
C LEU A 454 0.79 0.60 25.36
N MET A 455 0.55 1.46 24.36
CA MET A 455 -0.76 2.04 24.06
C MET A 455 -1.70 1.14 23.27
N THR A 456 -1.20 0.05 22.69
CA THR A 456 -1.99 -0.91 21.92
C THR A 456 -2.13 -2.24 22.64
N GLU A 457 -2.97 -3.14 22.11
CA GLU A 457 -3.10 -4.52 22.60
C GLU A 457 -2.15 -5.50 21.89
N MET A 458 -0.99 -5.04 21.41
CA MET A 458 0.02 -5.94 20.85
C MET A 458 0.53 -6.88 21.95
N ASP A 459 0.68 -8.17 21.61
CA ASP A 459 1.14 -9.19 22.54
C ASP A 459 2.65 -9.11 22.78
N VAL A 460 3.40 -8.79 21.72
CA VAL A 460 4.86 -8.83 21.69
C VAL A 460 5.39 -7.59 20.98
N LEU A 461 6.50 -7.04 21.48
CA LEU A 461 7.33 -6.09 20.75
C LEU A 461 8.73 -6.67 20.59
N VAL A 462 9.24 -6.61 19.36
CA VAL A 462 10.61 -6.95 19.02
C VAL A 462 11.32 -5.69 18.56
N LEU A 463 12.35 -5.26 19.32
CA LEU A 463 13.21 -4.12 19.00
C LEU A 463 14.65 -4.63 18.86
N GLY A 464 15.17 -4.68 17.63
CA GLY A 464 16.47 -5.33 17.40
C GLY A 464 16.43 -6.78 17.85
N ARG A 465 17.36 -7.19 18.72
CA ARG A 465 17.34 -8.54 19.34
C ARG A 465 16.54 -8.66 20.64
N HIS A 466 15.89 -7.58 21.09
CA HIS A 466 15.16 -7.57 22.36
C HIS A 466 13.68 -7.91 22.15
N ILE A 467 13.21 -8.92 22.89
CA ILE A 467 11.82 -9.41 22.87
C ILE A 467 11.13 -9.00 24.17
N LEU A 468 10.03 -8.25 24.03
CA LEU A 468 9.18 -7.79 25.12
C LEU A 468 7.83 -8.48 25.03
N LEU A 469 7.43 -9.11 26.14
CA LEU A 469 6.07 -9.66 26.28
C LEU A 469 5.20 -8.67 27.04
N LYS A 470 4.02 -8.37 26.49
CA LYS A 470 3.08 -7.40 27.05
C LYS A 470 2.63 -7.78 28.46
N GLU A 471 2.41 -9.07 28.69
CA GLU A 471 1.98 -9.62 29.97
C GLU A 471 3.00 -9.41 31.09
N ASN A 472 4.30 -9.34 30.75
CA ASN A 472 5.40 -9.16 31.69
C ASN A 472 5.67 -7.68 32.03
N GLN A 473 5.09 -6.73 31.29
CA GLN A 473 5.31 -5.32 31.58
C GLN A 473 4.58 -4.92 32.86
N SER A 474 5.34 -4.29 33.77
CA SER A 474 4.82 -3.69 35.00
C SER A 474 4.05 -2.40 34.71
N GLN A 475 4.49 -1.66 33.69
CA GLN A 475 3.81 -0.47 33.19
C GLN A 475 2.71 -0.90 32.22
N ARG A 476 1.46 -0.61 32.58
CA ARG A 476 0.31 -0.83 31.71
C ARG A 476 -0.43 0.48 31.57
N ALA A 477 -0.52 0.98 30.34
CA ALA A 477 -1.42 2.09 30.03
C ALA A 477 -2.85 1.65 30.37
N ASP A 478 -3.52 2.46 31.18
CA ASP A 478 -4.93 2.24 31.49
C ASP A 478 -5.82 2.64 30.29
N ALA A 479 -7.13 2.50 30.45
CA ALA A 479 -8.06 2.85 29.37
C ALA A 479 -8.05 4.36 29.06
N GLU A 480 -7.81 5.22 30.06
CA GLU A 480 -7.78 6.67 29.89
C GLU A 480 -6.52 7.12 29.15
N ASP A 481 -5.37 6.54 29.45
CA ASP A 481 -4.11 6.79 28.75
C ASP A 481 -4.24 6.45 27.26
N LYS A 482 -4.81 5.29 26.95
CA LYS A 482 -5.06 4.85 25.57
C LYS A 482 -6.01 5.79 24.84
N GLN A 483 -7.11 6.19 25.48
CA GLN A 483 -8.04 7.14 24.90
C GLN A 483 -7.39 8.51 24.67
N ARG A 484 -6.57 8.98 25.61
CA ARG A 484 -5.84 10.25 25.50
C ARG A 484 -4.85 10.23 24.35
N HIS A 485 -4.13 9.11 24.16
CA HIS A 485 -3.24 8.93 23.03
C HIS A 485 -4.02 8.94 21.70
N LEU A 486 -5.10 8.16 21.60
CA LEU A 486 -5.92 8.09 20.39
C LEU A 486 -6.59 9.44 20.05
N ALA A 487 -6.99 10.23 21.06
CA ALA A 487 -7.62 11.54 20.87
C ALA A 487 -6.67 12.59 20.25
N GLN A 488 -5.36 12.35 20.23
CA GLN A 488 -4.40 13.23 19.55
C GLN A 488 -4.53 13.16 18.03
N PHE A 489 -5.12 12.07 17.52
CA PHE A 489 -5.27 11.82 16.10
C PHE A 489 -6.71 12.06 15.67
N GLN A 490 -6.89 12.94 14.69
CA GLN A 490 -8.22 13.27 14.17
C GLN A 490 -8.88 12.03 13.56
N LEU A 491 -10.14 11.81 13.92
CA LEU A 491 -11.02 10.84 13.27
C LEU A 491 -11.46 11.36 11.89
N ASP A 492 -11.86 10.46 10.99
CA ASP A 492 -12.13 10.79 9.58
C ASP A 492 -13.56 11.24 9.34
#